data_AF-A0AAV4NSG3-F1
#
_entry.id   AF-A0AAV4NSG3-F1
#
_cell.length_a   1.000
_cell.length_b   1.000
_cell.length_c   1.000
_cell.angle_alpha   90.00
_cell.angle_beta   90.00
_cell.angle_gamma   90.00
#
_symmetry.space_group_name_H-M   'P 1'
#
loop_
_entity.id
_entity.type
_entity.pdbx_description
1 polymer ?
#
loop_
_entity_poly.entity_id
_entity_poly.type
_entity_poly.pdbx_seq_one_letter_code
_entity_poly.pdbx_strand_id
1 'polypeptide(L)' 'MTRRYWKRIDACESSVEIVTPYWASNSAGKLRAIVNTQHLQQAIHQEVCQSTQTKSVLVIVHEQKYKWHRLLAYDPERL' A
#
# COMPACT_ATOMS: atom_id res chain seq x y z
N MET A 1 -27.91 -11.90 28.74
CA MET A 1 -26.95 -12.22 27.65
C MET A 1 -26.34 -10.93 27.12
N THR A 2 -25.21 -10.48 27.66
CA THR A 2 -24.52 -9.29 27.15
C THR A 2 -23.50 -9.72 26.11
N ARG A 3 -23.74 -9.42 24.83
CA ARG A 3 -22.75 -9.59 23.76
C ARG A 3 -21.55 -8.70 24.09
N ARG A 4 -20.48 -9.27 24.66
CA ARG A 4 -19.16 -8.62 24.72
C ARG A 4 -18.65 -8.52 23.29
N TYR A 5 -18.83 -7.36 22.66
CA TYR A 5 -18.17 -7.03 21.41
C TYR A 5 -16.69 -6.79 21.71
N TRP A 6 -15.85 -7.81 21.47
CA TRP A 6 -14.40 -7.66 21.55
C TRP A 6 -13.96 -6.82 20.35
N LYS A 7 -13.61 -5.56 20.59
CA LYS A 7 -13.07 -4.69 19.54
C LYS A 7 -11.67 -5.23 19.19
N ARG A 8 -11.48 -5.66 17.95
CA ARG A 8 -10.14 -5.99 17.43
C ARG A 8 -9.31 -4.70 17.47
N ILE A 9 -8.11 -4.79 18.01
CA ILE A 9 -7.13 -3.72 18.05
C ILE A 9 -6.00 -4.18 17.15
N ASP A 10 -5.68 -3.39 16.14
CA ASP A 10 -4.56 -3.69 15.24
C ASP A 10 -3.24 -3.50 16.00
N ALA A 11 -2.29 -4.40 15.74
CA ALA A 11 -1.00 -4.38 16.43
C ALA A 11 -0.13 -3.17 16.07
N CYS A 12 -0.38 -2.57 14.89
CA CYS A 12 0.23 -1.34 14.42
C CYS A 12 -0.87 -0.34 14.07
N GLU A 13 -0.65 0.94 14.39
CA GLU A 13 -1.49 2.01 13.90
C GLU A 13 -1.21 2.21 12.41
N SER A 14 -2.20 1.93 11.55
CA SER A 14 -2.11 2.09 10.11
C SER A 14 -3.14 3.10 9.60
N SER A 15 -2.82 3.76 8.49
CA SER A 15 -3.77 4.54 7.69
C SER A 15 -4.02 3.90 6.35
N VAL A 16 -5.25 4.07 5.88
CA VAL A 16 -5.64 3.77 4.51
C VAL A 16 -5.31 4.95 3.62
N GLU A 17 -4.62 4.69 2.52
CA GLU A 17 -4.28 5.68 1.49
C GLU A 17 -4.73 5.19 0.11
N ILE A 18 -5.17 6.13 -0.72
CA ILE A 18 -5.45 5.90 -2.15
C ILE A 18 -4.44 6.72 -2.94
N VAL A 19 -3.58 6.05 -3.70
CA VAL A 19 -2.52 6.70 -4.49
C VAL A 19 -2.71 6.43 -5.98
N THR A 20 -2.46 7.44 -6.80
CA THR A 20 -2.50 7.37 -8.26
C THR A 20 -1.12 7.74 -8.82
N PRO A 21 -0.13 6.84 -8.72
CA PRO A 21 1.24 7.18 -9.07
C PRO A 21 1.38 7.37 -10.59
N TYR A 22 2.20 8.34 -11.00
CA TYR A 22 2.60 8.51 -12.41
C TYR A 22 3.67 7.51 -12.85
N TRP A 23 4.49 7.02 -11.91
CA TRP A 23 5.60 6.12 -12.17
C TRP A 23 5.64 5.00 -11.13
N ALA A 24 5.99 3.78 -11.53
CA ALA A 24 6.25 2.68 -10.61
C ALA A 24 7.30 1.71 -11.15
N SER A 25 7.98 1.00 -10.25
CA SER A 25 8.91 -0.08 -10.61
C SER A 25 8.15 -1.39 -10.79
N ASN A 26 8.43 -2.10 -11.88
CA ASN A 26 7.86 -3.44 -12.11
C ASN A 26 8.65 -4.53 -11.37
N SER A 27 8.22 -5.79 -11.52
CA SER A 27 8.90 -6.96 -10.90
C SER A 27 10.32 -7.22 -11.40
N ALA A 28 10.75 -6.56 -12.49
CA ALA A 28 12.13 -6.59 -12.98
C ALA A 28 12.95 -5.38 -12.49
N GLY A 29 12.41 -4.56 -11.59
CA GLY A 29 13.06 -3.35 -11.07
C GLY A 29 13.13 -2.20 -12.07
N LYS A 30 12.47 -2.30 -13.23
CA LYS A 30 12.46 -1.25 -14.24
C LYS A 30 11.35 -0.24 -13.93
N LEU A 31 11.70 1.05 -13.97
CA LEU A 31 10.75 2.15 -13.86
C LEU A 31 9.86 2.21 -15.11
N ARG A 32 8.55 2.31 -14.92
CA ARG A 32 7.56 2.41 -16.01
C ARG A 32 6.56 3.53 -15.71
N ALA A 33 6.10 4.21 -16.76
CA ALA A 33 5.03 5.20 -16.65
C ALA A 33 3.69 4.46 -16.49
N ILE A 34 2.90 4.83 -15.49
CA ILE A 34 1.57 4.26 -15.26
C ILE A 34 0.55 5.02 -16.09
N VAL A 35 -0.32 4.30 -16.80
CA VAL A 35 -1.35 4.90 -17.63
C VAL A 35 -2.52 5.31 -16.73
N ASN A 36 -2.80 6.60 -16.65
CA ASN A 36 -3.93 7.15 -15.91
C ASN A 36 -4.56 8.28 -16.71
N THR A 37 -5.53 7.96 -17.57
CA THR A 37 -6.21 8.91 -18.45
C THR A 37 -7.66 9.10 -18.00
N GLN A 38 -8.37 10.08 -18.57
CA GLN A 38 -9.80 10.26 -18.29
C GLN A 38 -10.62 8.99 -18.57
N HIS A 39 -10.22 8.20 -19.57
CA HIS A 39 -10.92 6.98 -20.00
C HIS A 39 -10.43 5.71 -19.31
N LEU A 40 -9.28 5.75 -18.63
CA LEU A 40 -8.72 4.64 -17.90
C LEU A 40 -8.05 5.15 -16.63
N GLN A 41 -8.83 5.19 -15.55
CA GLN A 41 -8.37 5.65 -14.26
C GLN A 41 -7.86 4.47 -13.41
N GLN A 42 -6.70 4.64 -12.78
CA GLN A 42 -6.09 3.61 -11.93
C GLN A 42 -5.63 4.22 -10.60
N ALA A 43 -5.92 3.53 -9.50
CA ALA A 43 -5.48 3.89 -8.17
C ALA A 43 -5.10 2.63 -7.38
N ILE A 44 -4.18 2.80 -6.42
CA ILE A 44 -3.75 1.77 -5.49
C ILE A 44 -4.32 2.12 -4.13
N HIS A 45 -5.07 1.20 -3.56
CA HIS A 45 -5.53 1.28 -2.18
C HIS A 45 -4.52 0.53 -1.30
N GLN A 46 -3.87 1.25 -0.38
CA GLN A 46 -2.81 0.72 0.47
C GLN A 46 -3.05 1.04 1.94
N GLU A 47 -2.64 0.13 2.81
CA GLU A 47 -2.58 0.36 4.25
C GLU A 47 -1.12 0.59 4.62
N VAL A 48 -0.82 1.77 5.17
CA VAL A 48 0.53 2.20 5.53
C VAL A 48 0.62 2.32 7.04
N CYS A 49 1.63 1.71 7.65
CA CYS A 49 1.91 1.84 9.08
C CYS A 49 2.33 3.30 9.37
N GLN A 50 1.66 3.96 10.32
CA GLN A 50 1.91 5.37 10.65
C GLN A 50 3.14 5.58 11.54
N SER A 51 3.55 4.57 12.29
CA SER A 51 4.70 4.63 13.17
C SER A 51 5.60 3.41 12.97
N THR A 52 6.88 3.66 12.69
CA THR A 52 7.93 2.62 12.70
C THR A 52 8.50 2.40 14.11
N GLN A 53 8.17 3.25 15.07
CA GLN A 53 8.63 3.16 16.46
C GLN A 53 7.56 3.68 17.41
N THR A 54 6.64 2.83 17.84
CA THR A 54 5.99 3.08 19.13
C THR A 54 7.00 2.76 20.23
N LYS A 55 7.36 3.76 21.05
CA LYS A 55 7.99 3.55 22.35
C LYS A 55 7.01 2.78 23.26
N SER A 56 6.86 1.49 23.03
CA SER A 56 6.17 0.58 23.92
C SER A 56 7.21 -0.11 24.80
N VAL A 57 6.88 -0.28 26.08
CA VAL A 57 7.67 -1.01 27.10
C VAL A 57 7.93 -2.49 26.69
N LEU A 58 7.23 -2.96 25.65
CA LEU A 58 7.46 -4.23 24.97
C LEU A 58 8.10 -3.95 23.60
N VAL A 59 9.20 -4.65 23.29
CA VAL A 59 9.86 -4.61 21.98
C VAL A 59 8.96 -5.30 20.95
N ILE A 60 8.01 -4.55 20.40
CA ILE A 60 7.17 -5.00 19.28
C ILE A 60 7.78 -4.41 18.01
N VAL A 61 8.12 -5.28 17.06
CA VAL A 61 8.57 -4.86 15.72
C VAL A 61 7.34 -4.73 14.83
N HIS A 62 7.12 -3.54 14.29
CA HIS A 62 6.10 -3.33 13.25
C HIS A 62 6.70 -3.62 11.87
N GLU A 63 5.99 -4.43 11.08
CA GLU A 63 6.40 -4.78 9.72
C GLU A 63 5.35 -4.30 8.72
N GLN A 64 5.77 -3.46 7.77
CA GLN A 64 4.93 -3.05 6.64
C GLN A 64 4.77 -4.23 5.68
N LYS A 65 3.51 -4.62 5.41
CA LYS A 65 3.21 -5.63 4.40
C LYS A 65 3.08 -4.99 3.04
N TYR A 66 3.71 -5.60 2.04
CA TYR A 66 3.67 -5.16 0.65
C TYR A 66 2.88 -6.14 -0.21
N LYS A 67 2.17 -5.61 -1.21
CA LYS A 67 1.42 -6.40 -2.18
C LYS A 67 1.73 -5.90 -3.59
N TRP A 68 1.81 -6.84 -4.53
CA TRP A 68 1.93 -6.52 -5.94
C TRP A 68 0.58 -6.09 -6.49
N HIS A 69 0.57 -4.94 -7.17
CA HIS A 69 -0.59 -4.44 -7.90
C HIS A 69 -0.31 -4.54 -9.41
N ARG A 70 -1.30 -5.01 -10.17
CA ARG A 70 -1.25 -4.99 -11.63
C ARG A 70 -1.77 -3.65 -12.11
N LEU A 71 -0.93 -2.89 -12.78
CA LEU A 71 -1.25 -1.59 -13.36
C LEU A 71 -0.96 -1.62 -14.86
N LEU A 72 -1.70 -0.83 -15.64
CA LEU A 72 -1.34 -0.64 -17.04
C LEU A 72 -0.16 0.33 -17.07
N ALA A 73 0.90 -0.04 -17.77
CA ALA A 73 2.12 0.75 -17.82
C ALA A 73 2.66 0.82 -19.25
N TYR A 74 3.27 1.95 -19.58
CA TYR A 74 3.95 2.16 -20.85
C TYR A 74 5.41 1.68 -20.77
N ASP A 75 5.84 0.92 -21.77
CA ASP A 75 7.20 0.41 -21.91
C ASP A 75 7.83 0.96 -23.22
N PRO A 76 8.73 1.95 -23.14
CA PRO A 76 9.36 2.52 -24.33
C PRO A 76 10.35 1.56 -25.02
N GLU A 77 10.80 0.50 -24.35
CA GLU A 77 11.79 -0.45 -24.90
C GLU A 77 11.13 -1.58 -25.71
N ARG A 78 9.80 -1.63 -25.72
CA ARG A 78 9.02 -2.68 -26.41
C ARG A 78 8.13 -2.14 -27.52
N LEU A 79 8.40 -0.90 -27.96
CA LEU A 79 7.86 -0.32 -29.18
C LEU A 79 8.85 -0.49 -30.34
#